data_AF-A0A3N0XG35-F1
#
_entry.id   AF-A0A3N0XG35-F1
#
_cell.length_a   1.000
_cell.length_b   1.000
_cell.length_c   1.000
_cell.angle_alpha   90.00
_cell.angle_beta   90.00
_cell.angle_gamma   90.00
#
_symmetry.space_group_name_H-M   'P 1'
#
loop_
_entity.id
_entity.type
_entity.pdbx_description
1 polymer ?
#
loop_
_entity_poly.entity_id
_entity_poly.type
_entity_poly.pdbx_seq_one_letter_code
_entity_poly.pdbx_strand_id
1 'polypeptide(L)'
;MDRAALRLILLSVFLISASSQPVKKKQDVDIYSFYINSTVTSRYATTVITSRVANTLNESQEIQFEVKIPKTAFISKFRMTIEGKTYDGVVKEKQEAQQQYSEAVSRGQSAGLIKSVGRTLEDFKTSVTVAAFSKVTFELTYEELLKRRLGKYELLINAQPMQPVADFKMDVHIREKPGISFLEVKGDLSTGDLANAIKTTRADKDAWVTFYPTRDQQTKCKSCGENGLNGDLLITYDVERRNPKGEVMVSNGYFFHYFAPSDVPRIPKNVVFIIDRSGSMRGRKMDQTRLALLRILSDLDEDDHFGLITFDHSVDTWKHELLKATKLNLENAKSFVKEIRERGYTDINAAVLAGVDMINRHPREGTASILILLTDGDPTSGTDSH
;
A
#
# COMPACT_ATOMS: atom_id res chain seq x y z
N MET A 1 -93.77 -19.27 2.42
CA MET A 1 -93.66 -20.45 3.31
C MET A 1 -92.68 -21.40 2.63
N ASP A 2 -91.39 -21.06 2.61
CA ASP A 2 -90.45 -21.21 3.72
C ASP A 2 -90.06 -22.69 3.90
N ARG A 3 -88.88 -23.06 3.35
CA ARG A 3 -87.98 -24.06 3.93
C ARG A 3 -86.61 -24.06 3.23
N ALA A 4 -85.61 -23.92 4.09
CA ALA A 4 -84.19 -23.82 3.84
C ALA A 4 -83.59 -24.98 3.00
N ALA A 5 -82.60 -24.63 2.19
CA ALA A 5 -81.52 -25.54 1.80
C ALA A 5 -80.19 -24.81 2.01
N LEU A 6 -79.50 -25.17 3.09
CA LEU A 6 -78.15 -24.75 3.43
C LEU A 6 -77.19 -25.32 2.36
N ARG A 7 -76.51 -24.46 1.59
CA ARG A 7 -75.32 -24.86 0.82
C ARG A 7 -74.11 -24.09 1.34
N LEU A 8 -73.24 -24.83 2.02
CA LEU A 8 -71.90 -24.43 2.41
C LEU A 8 -71.10 -24.12 1.12
N ILE A 9 -70.67 -22.87 0.92
CA ILE A 9 -69.65 -22.55 -0.08
C ILE A 9 -68.38 -22.22 0.70
N LEU A 10 -67.40 -23.12 0.62
CA LEU A 10 -66.04 -22.89 1.08
C LEU A 10 -65.42 -21.74 0.28
N LEU A 11 -65.04 -20.67 0.95
CA LEU A 11 -64.13 -19.67 0.41
C LEU A 11 -62.72 -20.29 0.32
N SER A 12 -62.31 -20.68 -0.89
CA SER A 12 -60.89 -20.86 -1.21
C SER A 12 -60.30 -19.50 -1.57
N VAL A 13 -59.60 -18.88 -0.62
CA VAL A 13 -58.73 -17.73 -0.89
C VAL A 13 -57.51 -18.24 -1.66
N PHE A 14 -57.50 -18.04 -2.97
CA PHE A 14 -56.28 -18.18 -3.77
C PHE A 14 -55.38 -16.97 -3.45
N LEU A 15 -54.40 -17.18 -2.55
CA LEU A 15 -53.23 -16.31 -2.46
C LEU A 15 -52.40 -16.53 -3.72
N ILE A 16 -52.58 -15.66 -4.72
CA ILE A 16 -51.62 -15.52 -5.81
C ILE A 16 -50.38 -14.88 -5.19
N SER A 17 -49.40 -15.70 -4.87
CA SER A 17 -48.04 -15.26 -4.59
C SER A 17 -47.46 -14.69 -5.89
N ALA A 18 -47.61 -13.37 -6.07
CA ALA A 18 -46.81 -12.64 -7.03
C ALA A 18 -45.35 -12.76 -6.57
N SER A 19 -44.63 -13.70 -7.18
CA SER A 19 -43.18 -13.78 -7.09
C SER A 19 -42.65 -12.51 -7.74
N SER A 20 -42.36 -11.50 -6.92
CA SER A 20 -41.57 -10.35 -7.34
C SER A 20 -40.18 -10.87 -7.69
N GLN A 21 -39.93 -11.06 -8.98
CA GLN A 21 -38.56 -11.19 -9.45
C GLN A 21 -37.79 -9.96 -8.94
N PRO A 22 -36.57 -10.14 -8.39
CA PRO A 22 -35.77 -9.00 -7.98
C PRO A 22 -35.53 -8.12 -9.20
N VAL A 23 -36.10 -6.92 -9.18
CA VAL A 23 -35.83 -5.88 -10.18
C VAL A 23 -34.32 -5.65 -10.13
N LYS A 24 -33.59 -6.07 -11.18
CA LYS A 24 -32.18 -5.70 -11.35
C LYS A 24 -32.12 -4.18 -11.26
N LYS A 25 -31.50 -3.66 -10.19
CA LYS A 25 -31.24 -2.23 -10.02
C LYS A 25 -30.55 -1.77 -11.31
N LYS A 26 -31.23 -0.95 -12.10
CA LYS A 26 -30.69 -0.41 -13.34
C LYS A 26 -29.42 0.34 -12.93
N GLN A 27 -28.27 -0.06 -13.44
CA GLN A 27 -27.05 0.70 -13.17
C GLN A 27 -27.21 2.03 -13.89
N ASP A 28 -27.33 3.11 -13.12
CA ASP A 28 -27.54 4.47 -13.62
C ASP A 28 -26.38 4.92 -14.54
N VAL A 29 -25.22 4.28 -14.38
CA VAL A 29 -23.95 4.59 -15.04
C VAL A 29 -23.24 3.30 -15.46
N ASP A 30 -22.78 3.23 -16.71
CA ASP A 30 -22.06 2.08 -17.28
C ASP A 30 -20.57 2.40 -17.50
N ILE A 31 -19.69 1.74 -16.75
CA ILE A 31 -18.24 1.75 -17.00
C ILE A 31 -17.96 0.67 -18.04
N TYR A 32 -17.93 1.08 -19.30
CA TYR A 32 -17.81 0.16 -20.43
C TYR A 32 -16.35 -0.19 -20.76
N SER A 33 -15.38 0.60 -20.30
CA SER A 33 -13.94 0.35 -20.52
C SER A 33 -13.12 0.88 -19.34
N PHE A 34 -12.19 0.06 -18.86
CA PHE A 34 -11.29 0.40 -17.75
C PHE A 34 -9.90 -0.17 -18.00
N TYR A 35 -8.95 0.70 -18.33
CA TYR A 35 -7.59 0.32 -18.71
C TYR A 35 -6.57 0.82 -17.69
N ILE A 36 -5.60 -0.03 -17.35
CA ILE A 36 -4.43 0.34 -16.56
C ILE A 36 -3.19 0.01 -17.38
N ASN A 37 -2.38 1.00 -17.73
CA ASN A 37 -1.12 0.80 -18.44
C ASN A 37 0.02 1.26 -17.53
N SER A 38 0.94 0.37 -17.18
CA SER A 38 2.11 0.70 -16.36
C SER A 38 3.39 0.39 -17.12
N THR A 39 4.27 1.36 -17.20
CA THR A 39 5.61 1.19 -17.77
C THR A 39 6.65 1.45 -16.71
N VAL A 40 7.51 0.47 -16.45
CA VAL A 40 8.67 0.62 -15.57
C VAL A 40 9.91 0.67 -16.43
N THR A 41 10.64 1.77 -16.37
CA THR A 41 11.95 1.87 -17.01
C THR A 41 12.97 2.31 -15.96
N SER A 42 14.04 1.53 -15.79
CA SER A 42 15.10 1.90 -14.85
C SER A 42 14.57 2.21 -13.45
N ARG A 43 13.73 1.31 -12.91
CA ARG A 43 13.06 1.41 -11.59
C ARG A 43 12.05 2.56 -11.47
N TYR A 44 11.83 3.34 -12.51
CA TYR A 44 10.85 4.42 -12.53
C TYR A 44 9.57 3.93 -13.20
N ALA A 45 8.47 3.91 -12.45
CA ALA A 45 7.17 3.44 -12.90
C ALA A 45 6.26 4.63 -13.26
N THR A 46 5.63 4.55 -14.42
CA THR A 46 4.57 5.48 -14.86
C THR A 46 3.33 4.66 -15.12
N THR A 47 2.24 4.95 -14.41
CA THR A 47 0.98 4.23 -14.55
C THR A 47 -0.12 5.18 -14.98
N VAL A 48 -0.82 4.81 -16.05
CA VAL A 48 -1.97 5.52 -16.61
C VAL A 48 -3.22 4.69 -16.42
N ILE A 49 -4.19 5.22 -15.68
CA ILE A 49 -5.53 4.63 -15.55
C ILE A 49 -6.49 5.41 -16.44
N THR A 50 -7.19 4.72 -17.34
CA THR A 50 -8.23 5.27 -18.19
C THR A 50 -9.57 4.60 -17.90
N SER A 51 -10.55 5.36 -17.44
CA SER A 51 -11.93 4.88 -17.21
C SER A 51 -12.88 5.61 -18.15
N ARG A 52 -13.64 4.85 -18.94
CA ARG A 52 -14.67 5.40 -19.83
C ARG A 52 -16.05 5.00 -19.35
N VAL A 53 -16.90 6.02 -19.21
CA VAL A 53 -18.15 5.90 -18.51
C VAL A 53 -19.27 6.54 -19.32
N ALA A 54 -20.41 5.86 -19.40
CA ALA A 54 -21.61 6.35 -20.07
C ALA A 54 -22.73 6.59 -19.04
N ASN A 55 -23.33 7.78 -19.09
CA ASN A 55 -24.62 8.01 -18.46
C ASN A 55 -25.69 7.36 -19.35
N THR A 56 -26.44 6.39 -18.82
CA THR A 56 -27.47 5.68 -19.59
C THR A 56 -28.88 6.21 -19.34
N LEU A 57 -29.01 7.20 -18.46
CA LEU A 57 -30.26 7.84 -18.13
C LEU A 57 -30.55 9.03 -19.05
N ASN A 58 -31.84 9.39 -19.12
CA ASN A 58 -32.35 10.54 -19.85
C ASN A 58 -32.26 11.86 -19.06
N GLU A 59 -31.52 11.86 -17.96
CA GLU A 59 -31.26 13.02 -17.11
C GLU A 59 -29.76 13.10 -16.79
N SER A 60 -29.30 14.28 -16.38
CA SER A 60 -27.90 14.47 -15.97
C SER A 60 -27.59 13.69 -14.69
N GLN A 61 -26.42 13.07 -14.64
CA GLN A 61 -25.97 12.27 -13.49
C GLN A 61 -24.59 12.70 -13.02
N GLU A 62 -24.39 12.71 -11.70
CA GLU A 62 -23.05 12.87 -11.14
C GLU A 62 -22.29 11.54 -11.25
N ILE A 63 -21.19 11.55 -12.01
CA ILE A 63 -20.33 10.39 -12.22
C ILE A 63 -19.06 10.58 -11.41
N GLN A 64 -18.76 9.60 -10.55
CA GLN A 64 -17.55 9.56 -9.73
C GLN A 64 -16.48 8.67 -10.38
N PHE A 65 -15.24 9.18 -10.41
CA PHE A 65 -14.05 8.41 -10.70
C PHE A 65 -13.24 8.25 -9.41
N GLU A 66 -13.00 7.00 -9.03
CA GLU A 66 -12.30 6.62 -7.80
C GLU A 66 -11.25 5.56 -8.10
N VAL A 67 -10.01 5.81 -7.68
CA VAL A 67 -8.89 4.87 -7.80
C VAL A 67 -7.97 4.99 -6.60
N LYS A 68 -7.29 3.89 -6.26
CA LYS A 68 -6.25 3.87 -5.23
C LYS A 68 -4.87 3.88 -5.87
N ILE A 69 -4.00 4.74 -5.36
CA ILE A 69 -2.61 4.87 -5.83
C ILE A 69 -1.63 4.66 -4.68
N PRO A 70 -0.39 4.21 -4.92
CA PRO A 70 0.64 4.12 -3.88
C PRO A 70 0.95 5.48 -3.25
N LYS A 71 1.15 5.52 -1.92
CA LYS A 71 1.59 6.72 -1.18
C LYS A 71 2.96 7.25 -1.62
N THR A 72 3.77 6.37 -2.21
CA THR A 72 5.08 6.71 -2.78
C THR A 72 4.98 7.34 -4.16
N ALA A 73 3.82 7.23 -4.81
CA ALA A 73 3.57 7.84 -6.10
C ALA A 73 3.13 9.29 -5.95
N PHE A 74 3.35 10.06 -7.00
CA PHE A 74 2.77 11.38 -7.16
C PHE A 74 1.96 11.43 -8.44
N ILE A 75 0.88 12.21 -8.44
CA ILE A 75 0.05 12.42 -9.62
C ILE A 75 0.71 13.46 -10.50
N SER A 76 1.07 13.09 -11.72
CA SER A 76 1.67 14.00 -12.69
C SER A 76 0.67 14.60 -13.66
N LYS A 77 -0.46 13.92 -13.89
CA LYS A 77 -1.48 14.37 -14.85
C LYS A 77 -2.85 13.80 -14.52
N PHE A 78 -3.87 14.64 -14.66
CA PHE A 78 -5.26 14.21 -14.64
C PHE A 78 -6.03 14.88 -15.78
N ARG A 79 -6.85 14.13 -16.52
CA ARG A 79 -7.66 14.63 -17.63
C ARG A 79 -9.08 14.09 -17.55
N MET A 80 -10.03 14.93 -17.92
CA MET A 80 -11.42 14.55 -18.16
C MET A 80 -11.80 14.93 -19.57
N THR A 81 -12.43 14.04 -20.34
CA THR A 81 -12.96 14.35 -21.66
C THR A 81 -14.46 14.10 -21.68
N ILE A 82 -15.24 15.16 -21.92
CA ILE A 82 -16.71 15.13 -21.95
C ILE A 82 -17.14 15.68 -23.30
N GLU A 83 -17.92 14.91 -24.07
CA GLU A 83 -18.42 15.32 -25.40
C GLU A 83 -17.33 15.85 -26.35
N GLY A 84 -16.14 15.24 -26.30
CA GLY A 84 -15.00 15.62 -27.14
C GLY A 84 -14.20 16.84 -26.65
N LYS A 85 -14.60 17.50 -25.56
CA LYS A 85 -13.82 18.56 -24.90
C LYS A 85 -12.98 17.97 -23.77
N THR A 86 -11.68 18.19 -23.82
CA THR A 86 -10.73 17.74 -22.79
C THR A 86 -10.42 18.87 -21.81
N TYR A 87 -10.46 18.54 -20.52
CA TYR A 87 -10.13 19.39 -19.40
C TYR A 87 -8.92 18.80 -18.69
N ASP A 88 -7.83 19.56 -18.63
CA ASP A 88 -6.64 19.22 -17.86
C ASP A 88 -6.86 19.64 -16.40
N GLY A 89 -6.71 18.68 -15.48
CA GLY A 89 -6.71 18.93 -14.05
C GLY A 89 -5.41 19.63 -13.64
N VAL A 90 -5.53 20.73 -12.90
CA VAL A 90 -4.38 21.43 -12.33
C VAL A 90 -4.04 20.75 -11.00
N VAL A 91 -2.88 20.12 -10.93
CA VAL A 91 -2.36 19.54 -9.68
C VAL A 91 -1.81 20.67 -8.82
N LYS A 92 -2.30 20.81 -7.59
CA LYS A 92 -1.90 21.83 -6.62
C LYS A 92 -1.55 21.22 -5.27
N GLU A 93 -0.83 21.97 -4.43
CA GLU A 93 -0.56 21.56 -3.06
C GLU A 93 -1.85 21.38 -2.26
N LYS A 94 -1.83 20.42 -1.32
CA LYS A 94 -3.00 19.90 -0.61
C LYS A 94 -3.86 20.98 0.06
N GLN A 95 -3.24 21.99 0.67
CA GLN A 95 -3.96 23.08 1.34
C GLN A 95 -4.65 24.02 0.33
N GLU A 96 -3.94 24.42 -0.73
CA GLU A 96 -4.47 25.28 -1.78
C GLU A 96 -5.58 24.57 -2.59
N ALA A 97 -5.40 23.27 -2.86
CA ALA A 97 -6.37 22.44 -3.54
C ALA A 97 -7.70 22.30 -2.76
N GLN A 98 -7.66 22.23 -1.43
CA GLN A 98 -8.86 22.08 -0.59
C GLN A 98 -9.75 23.33 -0.58
N GLN A 99 -9.13 24.52 -0.57
CA GLN A 99 -9.86 25.79 -0.60
C GLN A 99 -10.52 25.99 -1.97
N GLN A 100 -9.77 25.77 -3.05
CA GLN A 100 -10.31 25.85 -4.42
C GLN A 100 -11.37 24.78 -4.69
N TYR A 101 -11.23 23.56 -4.14
CA TYR A 101 -12.26 22.53 -4.22
C TYR A 101 -13.58 23.00 -3.59
N SER A 102 -13.52 23.52 -2.36
CA SER A 102 -14.72 23.95 -1.64
C SER A 102 -15.44 25.10 -2.37
N GLU A 103 -14.67 26.02 -2.95
CA GLU A 103 -15.20 27.11 -3.79
C GLU A 103 -15.79 26.59 -5.11
N ALA A 104 -15.11 25.67 -5.80
CA ALA A 104 -15.58 25.09 -7.05
C ALA A 104 -16.88 24.30 -6.87
N VAL A 105 -16.96 23.44 -5.84
CA VAL A 105 -18.18 22.69 -5.49
C VAL A 105 -19.33 23.64 -5.14
N SER A 106 -19.06 24.72 -4.40
CA SER A 106 -20.08 25.73 -4.08
C SER A 106 -20.64 26.44 -5.33
N ARG A 107 -19.88 26.44 -6.44
CA ARG A 107 -20.26 27.00 -7.73
C ARG A 107 -20.80 25.95 -8.71
N GLY A 108 -20.99 24.70 -8.29
CA GLY A 108 -21.45 23.60 -9.14
C GLY A 108 -20.42 23.13 -10.17
N GLN A 109 -19.14 23.45 -9.98
CA GLN A 109 -18.05 23.02 -10.84
C GLN A 109 -17.49 21.66 -10.38
N SER A 110 -17.00 20.86 -11.33
CA SER A 110 -16.36 19.57 -11.04
C SER A 110 -15.00 19.77 -10.38
N ALA A 111 -14.75 19.04 -9.29
CA ALA A 111 -13.51 19.14 -8.53
C ALA A 111 -13.07 17.76 -8.00
N GLY A 112 -11.75 17.50 -8.05
CA GLY A 112 -11.13 16.26 -7.55
C GLY A 112 -10.51 16.47 -6.18
N LEU A 113 -10.55 15.44 -5.34
CA LEU A 113 -10.07 15.42 -3.96
C LEU A 113 -9.25 14.16 -3.68
N ILE A 114 -8.08 14.33 -3.05
CA ILE A 114 -7.20 13.22 -2.62
C ILE A 114 -7.35 13.03 -1.11
N LYS A 115 -7.61 11.79 -0.69
CA LYS A 115 -7.67 11.39 0.72
C LYS A 115 -6.79 10.17 0.96
N SER A 116 -5.93 10.18 1.97
CA SER A 116 -5.12 9.01 2.34
C SER A 116 -6.02 7.86 2.81
N VAL A 117 -5.81 6.65 2.29
CA VAL A 117 -6.58 5.45 2.67
C VAL A 117 -5.65 4.29 3.01
N GLY A 118 -5.54 4.01 4.32
CA GLY A 118 -4.69 2.93 4.83
C GLY A 118 -3.21 3.32 4.97
N ARG A 119 -2.33 2.31 5.04
CA ARG A 119 -0.89 2.48 5.31
C ARG A 119 -0.06 2.75 4.05
N THR A 120 -0.43 2.17 2.90
CA THR A 120 0.38 2.15 1.67
C THR A 120 -0.26 2.84 0.47
N LEU A 121 -1.59 3.07 0.50
CA LEU A 121 -2.34 3.64 -0.62
C LEU A 121 -2.97 4.99 -0.24
N GLU A 122 -3.34 5.77 -1.26
CA GLU A 122 -4.19 6.96 -1.18
C GLU A 122 -5.38 6.81 -2.13
N ASP A 123 -6.55 7.25 -1.72
CA ASP A 123 -7.73 7.37 -2.58
C ASP A 123 -7.66 8.69 -3.36
N PHE A 124 -7.69 8.57 -4.67
CA PHE A 124 -8.03 9.67 -5.57
C PHE A 124 -9.50 9.59 -5.92
N LYS A 125 -10.28 10.65 -5.66
CA LYS A 125 -11.71 10.71 -6.00
C LYS A 125 -12.04 12.02 -6.69
N THR A 126 -12.85 11.98 -7.73
CA THR A 126 -13.37 13.18 -8.38
C THR A 126 -14.75 12.89 -8.92
N SER A 127 -15.60 13.91 -8.97
CA SER A 127 -16.93 13.79 -9.55
C SER A 127 -17.18 14.88 -10.58
N VAL A 128 -18.01 14.54 -11.57
CA VAL A 128 -18.47 15.47 -12.61
C VAL A 128 -19.89 15.14 -13.01
N THR A 129 -20.70 16.17 -13.19
CA THR A 129 -22.05 16.03 -13.75
C THR A 129 -21.96 15.79 -15.27
N VAL A 130 -22.53 14.70 -15.73
CA VAL A 130 -22.56 14.29 -17.14
C VAL A 130 -24.00 14.33 -17.63
N ALA A 131 -24.23 14.97 -18.77
CA ALA A 131 -25.55 15.10 -19.37
C ALA A 131 -26.19 13.74 -19.72
N ALA A 132 -27.51 13.75 -19.91
CA ALA A 132 -28.29 12.60 -20.35
C ALA A 132 -27.67 11.94 -21.59
N PHE A 133 -27.52 10.62 -21.58
CA PHE A 133 -26.95 9.83 -22.68
C PHE A 133 -25.52 10.23 -23.13
N SER A 134 -24.83 11.08 -22.36
CA SER A 134 -23.47 11.51 -22.67
C SER A 134 -22.42 10.61 -22.02
N LYS A 135 -21.17 10.78 -22.48
CA LYS A 135 -20.02 9.97 -22.04
C LYS A 135 -18.93 10.87 -21.46
N VAL A 136 -18.19 10.31 -20.52
CA VAL A 136 -16.98 10.91 -19.95
C VAL A 136 -15.83 9.91 -19.98
N THR A 137 -14.62 10.39 -20.25
CA THR A 137 -13.38 9.63 -20.10
C THR A 137 -12.51 10.30 -19.06
N PHE A 138 -12.12 9.55 -18.03
CA PHE A 138 -11.14 9.95 -17.02
C PHE A 138 -9.79 9.32 -17.36
N GLU A 139 -8.72 10.10 -17.31
CA GLU A 139 -7.34 9.64 -17.45
C GLU A 139 -6.52 10.19 -16.28
N LEU A 140 -5.96 9.31 -15.47
CA LEU A 140 -5.06 9.64 -14.37
C LEU A 140 -3.69 9.06 -14.65
N THR A 141 -2.63 9.87 -14.58
CA THR A 141 -1.24 9.42 -14.60
C THR A 141 -0.60 9.67 -13.25
N TYR A 142 -0.02 8.61 -12.68
CA TYR A 142 0.82 8.71 -11.50
C TYR A 142 2.16 8.03 -11.74
N GLU A 143 3.18 8.53 -11.05
CA GLU A 143 4.57 8.13 -11.25
C GLU A 143 5.23 7.83 -9.91
N GLU A 144 6.08 6.81 -9.87
CA GLU A 144 6.83 6.44 -8.67
C GLU A 144 8.24 5.91 -8.99
N LEU A 145 9.19 6.24 -8.11
CA LEU A 145 10.49 5.58 -8.09
C LEU A 145 10.43 4.37 -7.16
N LEU A 146 10.55 3.17 -7.73
CA LEU A 146 10.46 1.92 -6.99
C LEU A 146 11.65 1.76 -6.03
N LYS A 147 11.34 1.46 -4.77
CA LYS A 147 12.35 1.28 -3.72
C LYS A 147 12.70 -0.19 -3.55
N ARG A 148 13.99 -0.51 -3.61
CA ARG A 148 14.48 -1.86 -3.34
C ARG A 148 14.44 -2.17 -1.85
N ARG A 149 13.73 -3.21 -1.45
CA ARG A 149 13.63 -3.71 -0.07
C ARG A 149 13.67 -5.24 -0.09
N LEU A 150 14.34 -5.83 0.90
CA LEU A 150 14.44 -7.30 1.04
C LEU A 150 14.84 -8.01 -0.26
N GLY A 151 15.77 -7.42 -1.01
CA GLY A 151 16.29 -8.01 -2.24
C GLY A 151 15.44 -7.83 -3.50
N LYS A 152 14.38 -7.02 -3.46
CA LYS A 152 13.43 -6.88 -4.58
C LYS A 152 12.83 -5.48 -4.68
N TYR A 153 12.33 -5.15 -5.86
CA TYR A 153 11.41 -4.04 -6.11
C TYR A 153 9.97 -4.56 -6.08
N GLU A 154 9.05 -3.70 -5.66
CA GLU A 154 7.63 -4.02 -5.56
C GLU A 154 6.84 -2.94 -6.30
N LEU A 155 6.18 -3.32 -7.38
CA LEU A 155 5.22 -2.49 -8.11
C LEU A 155 3.81 -2.92 -7.66
N LEU A 156 3.10 -2.04 -6.97
CA LEU A 156 1.77 -2.28 -6.44
C LEU A 156 0.74 -1.50 -7.25
N ILE A 157 -0.18 -2.22 -7.90
CA ILE A 157 -1.28 -1.63 -8.66
C ILE A 157 -2.61 -2.13 -8.09
N ASN A 158 -3.44 -1.21 -7.62
CA ASN A 158 -4.81 -1.54 -7.20
C ASN A 158 -5.77 -1.43 -8.41
N ALA A 159 -6.69 -2.38 -8.53
CA ALA A 159 -7.79 -2.30 -9.49
C ALA A 159 -9.15 -2.43 -8.78
N GLN A 160 -9.92 -1.34 -8.85
CA GLN A 160 -11.26 -1.28 -8.25
C GLN A 160 -12.19 -0.42 -9.14
N PRO A 161 -12.66 -0.94 -10.29
CA PRO A 161 -13.50 -0.18 -11.24
C PRO A 161 -14.91 0.14 -10.72
N MET A 162 -15.30 -0.31 -9.52
CA MET A 162 -16.61 -0.06 -8.88
C MET A 162 -17.82 -0.69 -9.59
N GLN A 163 -17.61 -1.43 -10.66
CA GLN A 163 -18.55 -2.39 -11.24
C GLN A 163 -17.80 -3.39 -12.13
N PRO A 164 -18.39 -4.55 -12.48
CA PRO A 164 -17.82 -5.44 -13.48
C PRO A 164 -17.79 -4.77 -14.87
N VAL A 165 -16.61 -4.67 -15.47
CA VAL A 165 -16.36 -3.98 -16.75
C VAL A 165 -16.18 -4.98 -17.88
N ALA A 166 -16.87 -4.78 -19.01
CA ALA A 166 -16.78 -5.68 -20.16
C ALA A 166 -15.39 -5.68 -20.82
N ASP A 167 -14.80 -4.50 -20.97
CA ASP A 167 -13.48 -4.30 -21.56
C ASP A 167 -12.50 -3.77 -20.50
N PHE A 168 -12.12 -4.67 -19.58
CA PHE A 168 -11.08 -4.42 -18.60
C PHE A 168 -9.74 -4.90 -19.14
N LYS A 169 -8.71 -4.04 -19.08
CA LYS A 169 -7.34 -4.42 -19.44
C LYS A 169 -6.34 -3.82 -18.47
N MET A 170 -5.38 -4.63 -18.03
CA MET A 170 -4.18 -4.13 -17.37
C MET A 170 -2.94 -4.66 -18.07
N ASP A 171 -2.08 -3.74 -18.49
CA ASP A 171 -0.85 -3.98 -19.20
C ASP A 171 0.31 -3.39 -18.40
N VAL A 172 1.29 -4.22 -18.06
CA VAL A 172 2.50 -3.80 -17.38
C VAL A 172 3.71 -4.19 -18.23
N HIS A 173 4.55 -3.22 -18.56
CA HIS A 173 5.81 -3.43 -19.26
C HIS A 173 6.98 -2.94 -18.40
N ILE A 174 7.89 -3.85 -18.07
CA ILE A 174 9.10 -3.57 -17.29
C ILE A 174 10.30 -3.68 -18.22
N ARG A 175 11.11 -2.64 -18.29
CA ARG A 175 12.36 -2.59 -19.06
C ARG A 175 13.52 -2.17 -18.18
N GLU A 176 14.46 -3.10 -18.00
CA GLU A 176 15.65 -2.92 -17.18
C GLU A 176 16.90 -3.18 -18.01
N LYS A 177 17.70 -2.12 -18.24
CA LYS A 177 18.96 -2.20 -19.00
C LYS A 177 19.91 -3.34 -18.56
N PRO A 178 20.05 -3.65 -17.26
CA PRO A 178 20.91 -4.74 -16.79
C PRO A 178 20.41 -6.14 -17.12
N GLY A 179 19.12 -6.28 -17.42
CA GLY A 179 18.40 -7.54 -17.39
C GLY A 179 17.55 -7.66 -16.12
N ILE A 180 16.42 -8.34 -16.23
CA ILE A 180 15.56 -8.71 -15.11
C ILE A 180 16.09 -10.05 -14.58
N SER A 181 16.35 -10.21 -13.29
CA SER A 181 16.86 -11.47 -12.73
C SER A 181 15.74 -12.46 -12.42
N PHE A 182 14.68 -11.98 -11.78
CA PHE A 182 13.44 -12.71 -11.56
C PHE A 182 12.24 -11.78 -11.63
N LEU A 183 11.05 -12.36 -11.83
CA LEU A 183 9.78 -11.66 -11.74
C LEU A 183 8.71 -12.61 -11.21
N GLU A 184 7.93 -12.15 -10.25
CA GLU A 184 6.80 -12.88 -9.66
C GLU A 184 5.58 -11.96 -9.58
N VAL A 185 4.40 -12.52 -9.81
CA VAL A 185 3.12 -11.82 -9.68
C VAL A 185 2.37 -12.40 -8.49
N LYS A 186 1.96 -11.53 -7.58
CA LYS A 186 1.25 -11.83 -6.32
C LYS A 186 0.09 -10.86 -6.13
N GLY A 187 -0.61 -11.01 -5.02
CA GLY A 187 -1.72 -10.13 -4.63
C GLY A 187 -3.08 -10.79 -4.83
N ASP A 188 -4.13 -10.07 -4.48
CA ASP A 188 -5.51 -10.57 -4.53
C ASP A 188 -5.92 -10.97 -5.95
N LEU A 189 -5.50 -10.15 -6.93
CA LEU A 189 -5.84 -10.31 -8.35
C LEU A 189 -5.12 -11.48 -9.02
N SER A 190 -4.16 -12.12 -8.34
CA SER A 190 -3.43 -13.29 -8.84
C SER A 190 -3.87 -14.60 -8.17
N THR A 191 -5.10 -14.66 -7.62
CA THR A 191 -5.62 -15.84 -6.90
C THR A 191 -6.86 -16.42 -7.57
N GLY A 192 -7.08 -17.73 -7.39
CA GLY A 192 -8.26 -18.43 -7.91
C GLY A 192 -8.43 -18.25 -9.42
N ASP A 193 -9.67 -18.04 -9.86
CA ASP A 193 -10.02 -17.91 -11.28
C ASP A 193 -9.38 -16.68 -11.97
N LEU A 194 -9.00 -15.64 -11.21
CA LEU A 194 -8.33 -14.46 -11.76
C LEU A 194 -6.90 -14.76 -12.20
N ALA A 195 -6.23 -15.73 -11.57
CA ALA A 195 -4.87 -16.12 -11.95
C ALA A 195 -4.79 -16.56 -13.42
N ASN A 196 -5.86 -17.19 -13.94
CA ASN A 196 -5.96 -17.62 -15.34
C ASN A 196 -6.08 -16.45 -16.34
N ALA A 197 -6.44 -15.26 -15.88
CA ALA A 197 -6.48 -14.05 -16.69
C ALA A 197 -5.12 -13.33 -16.78
N ILE A 198 -4.12 -13.77 -16.01
CA ILE A 198 -2.77 -13.22 -16.01
C ILE A 198 -1.91 -13.98 -17.01
N LYS A 199 -1.20 -13.25 -17.88
CA LYS A 199 -0.11 -13.78 -18.70
C LYS A 199 1.16 -13.01 -18.39
N THR A 200 2.25 -13.75 -18.18
CA THR A 200 3.58 -13.18 -17.94
C THR A 200 4.52 -13.66 -19.04
N THR A 201 5.21 -12.72 -19.70
CA THR A 201 6.26 -12.99 -20.69
C THR A 201 7.52 -12.25 -20.27
N ARG A 202 8.68 -12.90 -20.35
CA ARG A 202 9.97 -12.27 -20.05
C ARG A 202 10.95 -12.55 -21.18
N ALA A 203 11.70 -11.51 -21.55
CA ALA A 203 12.74 -11.55 -22.58
C ALA A 203 13.93 -10.69 -22.12
N ASP A 204 14.89 -11.32 -21.41
CA ASP A 204 16.12 -10.70 -20.88
C ASP A 204 15.89 -9.39 -20.10
N LYS A 205 15.85 -8.26 -20.82
CA LYS A 205 15.68 -6.90 -20.31
C LYS A 205 14.23 -6.45 -20.19
N ASP A 206 13.33 -7.12 -20.91
CA ASP A 206 11.92 -6.78 -20.96
C ASP A 206 11.07 -7.84 -20.27
N ALA A 207 10.00 -7.42 -19.60
CA ALA A 207 8.94 -8.29 -19.13
C ALA A 207 7.58 -7.63 -19.32
N TRP A 208 6.59 -8.45 -19.67
CA TRP A 208 5.21 -8.05 -19.85
C TRP A 208 4.32 -8.86 -18.92
N VAL A 209 3.44 -8.18 -18.19
CA VAL A 209 2.37 -8.80 -17.40
C VAL A 209 1.06 -8.21 -17.90
N THR A 210 0.20 -9.06 -18.47
CA THR A 210 -1.14 -8.66 -18.93
C THR A 210 -2.18 -9.32 -18.06
N PHE A 211 -3.23 -8.59 -17.69
CA PHE A 211 -4.36 -9.11 -16.90
C PHE A 211 -5.68 -8.67 -17.50
N TYR A 212 -6.38 -9.61 -18.16
CA TYR A 212 -7.60 -9.38 -18.95
C TYR A 212 -8.76 -10.25 -18.45
N PRO A 213 -9.32 -9.99 -17.24
CA PRO A 213 -10.40 -10.78 -16.68
C PRO A 213 -11.74 -10.53 -17.41
N THR A 214 -12.51 -11.59 -17.62
CA THR A 214 -13.89 -11.48 -18.10
C THR A 214 -14.83 -10.93 -17.01
N ARG A 215 -16.03 -10.45 -17.37
CA ARG A 215 -17.03 -10.00 -16.36
C ARG A 215 -17.37 -11.09 -15.35
N ASP A 216 -17.43 -12.34 -15.79
CA ASP A 216 -17.67 -13.49 -14.93
C ASP A 216 -16.56 -13.66 -13.89
N GLN A 217 -15.30 -13.55 -14.33
CA GLN A 217 -14.14 -13.60 -13.43
C GLN A 217 -14.13 -12.42 -12.44
N GLN A 218 -14.59 -11.24 -12.86
CA GLN A 218 -14.71 -10.04 -12.02
C GLN A 218 -15.87 -10.10 -11.00
N THR A 219 -16.72 -11.12 -11.01
CA THR A 219 -17.83 -11.27 -10.06
C THR A 219 -17.73 -12.50 -9.17
N LYS A 220 -16.97 -13.52 -9.60
CA LYS A 220 -16.81 -14.80 -8.89
C LYS A 220 -15.52 -14.89 -8.08
N CYS A 221 -14.66 -13.87 -8.10
CA CYS A 221 -13.38 -13.91 -7.40
C CYS A 221 -13.52 -13.69 -5.89
N LYS A 222 -12.57 -14.23 -5.11
CA LYS A 222 -12.59 -14.14 -3.64
C LYS A 222 -12.45 -12.69 -3.13
N SER A 223 -11.71 -11.86 -3.86
CA SER A 223 -11.52 -10.45 -3.53
C SER A 223 -12.58 -9.54 -4.17
N CYS A 224 -13.52 -10.10 -4.93
CA CYS A 224 -14.57 -9.33 -5.57
C CYS A 224 -15.61 -8.92 -4.52
N GLY A 225 -15.98 -7.65 -4.52
CA GLY A 225 -17.10 -7.14 -3.72
C GLY A 225 -18.41 -7.16 -4.49
N GLU A 226 -19.46 -6.59 -3.91
CA GLU A 226 -20.74 -6.35 -4.61
C GLU A 226 -20.56 -5.55 -5.92
N ASN A 227 -19.53 -4.71 -5.95
CA ASN A 227 -19.16 -3.84 -7.06
C ASN A 227 -18.12 -4.47 -8.02
N GLY A 228 -17.95 -5.79 -7.99
CA GLY A 228 -17.02 -6.50 -8.86
C GLY A 228 -15.57 -6.47 -8.34
N LEU A 229 -14.61 -6.32 -9.27
CA LEU A 229 -13.18 -6.43 -8.98
C LEU A 229 -12.74 -5.42 -7.90
N ASN A 230 -12.03 -5.91 -6.90
CA ASN A 230 -11.37 -5.09 -5.89
C ASN A 230 -10.14 -5.84 -5.39
N GLY A 231 -8.95 -5.28 -5.58
CA GLY A 231 -7.76 -5.89 -5.04
C GLY A 231 -6.49 -5.40 -5.70
N ASP A 232 -5.40 -5.96 -5.20
CA ASP A 232 -4.06 -5.56 -5.60
C ASP A 232 -3.42 -6.59 -6.54
N LEU A 233 -2.73 -6.09 -7.56
CA LEU A 233 -1.70 -6.82 -8.29
C LEU A 233 -0.34 -6.32 -7.82
N LEU A 234 0.42 -7.20 -7.19
CA LEU A 234 1.78 -6.95 -6.72
C LEU A 234 2.76 -7.66 -7.66
N ILE A 235 3.52 -6.89 -8.42
CA ILE A 235 4.60 -7.42 -9.25
C ILE A 235 5.91 -7.21 -8.51
N THR A 236 6.58 -8.29 -8.14
CA THR A 236 7.89 -8.25 -7.49
C THR A 236 8.96 -8.71 -8.45
N TYR A 237 10.04 -7.96 -8.59
CA TYR A 237 11.16 -8.30 -9.47
C TYR A 237 12.47 -7.78 -8.89
N ASP A 238 13.60 -8.26 -9.41
CA ASP A 238 14.89 -7.62 -9.22
C ASP A 238 15.63 -7.60 -10.55
N VAL A 239 16.73 -6.86 -10.60
CA VAL A 239 17.60 -6.79 -11.78
C VAL A 239 18.79 -7.74 -11.63
N GLU A 240 19.42 -8.05 -12.75
CA GLU A 240 20.76 -8.61 -12.79
C GLU A 240 21.75 -7.60 -12.18
N ARG A 241 22.60 -8.03 -11.25
CA ARG A 241 23.54 -7.14 -10.53
C ARG A 241 24.99 -7.57 -10.73
N ARG A 242 25.40 -7.64 -12.00
CA ARG A 242 26.72 -8.17 -12.40
C ARG A 242 27.86 -7.18 -12.16
N ASN A 243 27.57 -5.88 -12.05
CA ASN A 243 28.59 -4.86 -11.84
C ASN A 243 28.71 -4.49 -10.35
N PRO A 244 29.82 -4.83 -9.66
CA PRO A 244 30.01 -4.49 -8.25
C PRO A 244 30.16 -2.99 -7.99
N LYS A 245 30.48 -2.19 -9.02
CA LYS A 245 30.58 -0.72 -8.92
C LYS A 245 29.22 -0.02 -9.08
N GLY A 246 28.14 -0.79 -9.25
CA GLY A 246 26.82 -0.26 -9.55
C GLY A 246 26.68 0.16 -11.01
N GLU A 247 25.54 0.77 -11.32
CA GLU A 247 25.13 1.10 -12.69
C GLU A 247 24.89 2.58 -12.80
N VAL A 248 25.57 3.22 -13.75
CA VAL A 248 25.34 4.62 -14.09
C VAL A 248 24.61 4.68 -15.43
N MET A 249 23.50 5.40 -15.45
CA MET A 249 22.74 5.70 -16.64
C MET A 249 22.70 7.20 -16.86
N VAL A 250 22.99 7.64 -18.08
CA VAL A 250 23.00 9.05 -18.46
C VAL A 250 22.00 9.23 -19.59
N SER A 251 21.13 10.24 -19.48
CA SER A 251 20.14 10.59 -20.50
C SER A 251 19.81 12.07 -20.40
N ASN A 252 19.85 12.79 -21.52
CA ASN A 252 19.42 14.19 -21.65
C ASN A 252 20.02 15.14 -20.59
N GLY A 253 21.30 14.97 -20.23
CA GLY A 253 21.98 15.81 -19.23
C GLY A 253 21.72 15.42 -17.77
N TYR A 254 20.90 14.40 -17.53
CA TYR A 254 20.66 13.81 -16.21
C TYR A 254 21.36 12.47 -16.07
N PHE A 255 21.64 12.05 -14.83
CA PHE A 255 22.17 10.73 -14.55
C PHE A 255 21.48 10.07 -13.35
N PHE A 256 21.47 8.75 -13.36
CA PHE A 256 21.05 7.90 -12.26
C PHE A 256 22.19 6.95 -11.92
N HIS A 257 22.56 6.83 -10.65
CA HIS A 257 23.55 5.87 -10.17
C HIS A 257 22.89 4.90 -9.20
N TYR A 258 22.74 3.65 -9.61
CA TYR A 258 22.25 2.56 -8.78
C TYR A 258 23.43 1.78 -8.19
N PHE A 259 23.64 1.87 -6.87
CA PHE A 259 24.74 1.19 -6.18
C PHE A 259 24.21 0.17 -5.17
N ALA A 260 24.32 -1.12 -5.50
CA ALA A 260 23.88 -2.23 -4.66
C ALA A 260 24.70 -3.51 -4.94
N PRO A 261 26.00 -3.52 -4.59
CA PRO A 261 26.87 -4.68 -4.81
C PRO A 261 26.31 -5.94 -4.14
N SER A 262 26.43 -7.10 -4.80
CA SER A 262 25.96 -8.40 -4.29
C SER A 262 27.00 -9.11 -3.42
N ASP A 263 28.28 -8.85 -3.67
CA ASP A 263 29.38 -9.68 -3.15
C ASP A 263 30.16 -8.93 -2.05
N VAL A 264 29.43 -8.28 -1.15
CA VAL A 264 30.02 -7.59 0.01
C VAL A 264 29.96 -8.54 1.20
N PRO A 265 31.08 -8.85 1.85
CA PRO A 265 31.06 -9.65 3.07
C PRO A 265 30.23 -8.93 4.13
N ARG A 266 29.52 -9.71 4.93
CA ARG A 266 28.74 -9.20 6.04
C ARG A 266 29.65 -8.40 6.97
N ILE A 267 29.29 -7.14 7.21
CA ILE A 267 29.99 -6.28 8.18
C ILE A 267 29.42 -6.58 9.56
N PRO A 268 30.23 -7.04 10.54
CA PRO A 268 29.76 -7.21 11.91
C PRO A 268 29.22 -5.90 12.47
N LYS A 269 28.21 -5.98 13.35
CA LYS A 269 27.55 -4.77 13.85
C LYS A 269 27.60 -4.65 15.37
N ASN A 270 27.70 -3.40 15.82
CA ASN A 270 27.49 -2.97 17.20
C ASN A 270 26.07 -2.40 17.30
N VAL A 271 25.12 -3.15 17.84
CA VAL A 271 23.70 -2.75 17.87
C VAL A 271 23.20 -2.50 19.30
N VAL A 272 22.66 -1.31 19.55
CA VAL A 272 21.98 -1.03 20.83
C VAL A 272 20.49 -0.90 20.58
N PHE A 273 19.71 -1.70 21.29
CA PHE A 273 18.25 -1.60 21.30
C PHE A 273 17.84 -0.77 22.52
N ILE A 274 17.19 0.36 22.27
CA ILE A 274 16.59 1.22 23.29
C ILE A 274 15.08 0.97 23.27
N ILE A 275 14.56 0.49 24.39
CA ILE A 275 13.20 -0.07 24.46
C ILE A 275 12.40 0.71 25.49
N ASP A 276 11.35 1.36 25.01
CA ASP A 276 10.38 2.03 25.85
C ASP A 276 9.61 1.00 26.67
N ARG A 277 9.58 1.22 27.98
CA ARG A 277 8.77 0.45 28.93
C ARG A 277 7.88 1.36 29.77
N SER A 278 7.55 2.55 29.27
CA SER A 278 6.57 3.44 29.89
C SER A 278 5.19 2.79 30.00
N GLY A 279 4.32 3.37 30.83
CA GLY A 279 2.97 2.84 31.05
C GLY A 279 2.11 2.74 29.78
N SER A 280 2.36 3.54 28.74
CA SER A 280 1.63 3.49 27.46
C SER A 280 1.86 2.21 26.68
N MET A 281 3.00 1.55 26.90
CA MET A 281 3.36 0.29 26.25
C MET A 281 2.55 -0.91 26.77
N ARG A 282 1.72 -0.74 27.80
CA ARG A 282 0.97 -1.83 28.44
C ARG A 282 0.14 -2.66 27.45
N GLY A 283 0.08 -3.97 27.70
CA GLY A 283 -0.72 -4.92 26.93
C GLY A 283 -0.06 -5.29 25.60
N ARG A 284 -0.84 -5.25 24.50
CA ARG A 284 -0.42 -5.80 23.21
C ARG A 284 0.89 -5.19 22.67
N LYS A 285 1.16 -3.91 22.92
CA LYS A 285 2.37 -3.22 22.43
C LYS A 285 3.64 -3.83 23.05
N MET A 286 3.66 -3.97 24.37
CA MET A 286 4.77 -4.60 25.08
C MET A 286 4.90 -6.08 24.71
N ASP A 287 3.79 -6.82 24.59
CA ASP A 287 3.84 -8.23 24.16
C ASP A 287 4.47 -8.40 22.76
N GLN A 288 4.07 -7.55 21.81
CA GLN A 288 4.66 -7.52 20.47
C GLN A 288 6.13 -7.08 20.49
N THR A 289 6.48 -6.11 21.33
CA THR A 289 7.85 -5.62 21.49
C THR A 289 8.77 -6.72 22.01
N ARG A 290 8.38 -7.41 23.08
CA ARG A 290 9.14 -8.56 23.61
C ARG A 290 9.29 -9.65 22.54
N LEU A 291 8.20 -10.02 21.85
CA LEU A 291 8.25 -11.04 20.80
C LEU A 291 9.21 -10.67 19.66
N ALA A 292 9.17 -9.41 19.19
CA ALA A 292 10.06 -8.91 18.15
C ALA A 292 11.53 -8.94 18.60
N LEU A 293 11.84 -8.45 19.80
CA LEU A 293 13.19 -8.46 20.36
C LEU A 293 13.73 -9.88 20.51
N LEU A 294 12.93 -10.82 21.00
CA LEU A 294 13.32 -12.24 21.11
C LEU A 294 13.68 -12.83 19.74
N ARG A 295 12.93 -12.46 18.68
CA ARG A 295 13.23 -12.89 17.32
C ARG A 295 14.52 -12.26 16.80
N ILE A 296 14.67 -10.94 16.97
CA ILE A 296 15.87 -10.20 16.54
C ILE A 296 17.12 -10.76 17.22
N LEU A 297 17.10 -10.97 18.54
CA LEU A 297 18.22 -11.56 19.28
C LEU A 297 18.57 -12.97 18.80
N SER A 298 17.59 -13.73 18.30
CA SER A 298 17.83 -15.08 17.78
C SER A 298 18.45 -15.07 16.38
N ASP A 299 18.35 -13.95 15.65
CA ASP A 299 18.88 -13.78 14.30
C ASP A 299 20.19 -12.94 14.30
N LEU A 300 20.72 -12.58 15.48
CA LEU A 300 22.05 -11.98 15.60
C LEU A 300 23.14 -13.00 15.28
N ASP A 301 24.18 -12.55 14.60
CA ASP A 301 25.34 -13.37 14.24
C ASP A 301 26.36 -13.35 15.37
N GLU A 302 27.16 -14.40 15.52
CA GLU A 302 28.07 -14.55 16.66
C GLU A 302 29.13 -13.44 16.73
N ASP A 303 29.51 -12.84 15.60
CA ASP A 303 30.47 -11.73 15.55
C ASP A 303 29.86 -10.36 15.87
N ASP A 304 28.55 -10.28 16.00
CA ASP A 304 27.87 -9.06 16.43
C ASP A 304 28.11 -8.78 17.91
N HIS A 305 28.01 -7.49 18.24
CA HIS A 305 27.98 -7.02 19.61
C HIS A 305 26.70 -6.26 19.84
N PHE A 306 26.09 -6.45 21.00
CA PHE A 306 24.80 -5.84 21.27
C PHE A 306 24.66 -5.35 22.70
N GLY A 307 23.77 -4.37 22.86
CA GLY A 307 23.35 -3.80 24.13
C GLY A 307 21.83 -3.68 24.18
N LEU A 308 21.28 -3.78 25.38
CA LEU A 308 19.86 -3.56 25.65
C LEU A 308 19.72 -2.47 26.70
N ILE A 309 18.93 -1.45 26.37
CA ILE A 309 18.57 -0.35 27.25
C ILE A 309 17.06 -0.33 27.34
N THR A 310 16.52 -0.34 28.55
CA THR A 310 15.10 -0.09 28.78
C THR A 310 14.93 1.26 29.44
N PHE A 311 13.94 2.03 29.00
CA PHE A 311 13.73 3.35 29.56
C PHE A 311 12.27 3.62 29.88
N ASP A 312 12.09 4.43 30.91
CA ASP A 312 10.85 5.10 31.28
C ASP A 312 11.20 6.55 31.66
N HIS A 313 10.94 7.00 32.88
CA HIS A 313 11.56 8.20 33.49
C HIS A 313 13.01 7.96 33.95
N SER A 314 13.46 6.71 33.93
CA SER A 314 14.79 6.23 34.29
C SER A 314 15.35 5.36 33.16
N VAL A 315 16.68 5.33 33.05
CA VAL A 315 17.38 4.52 32.04
C VAL A 315 18.06 3.34 32.73
N ASP A 316 17.66 2.12 32.36
CA ASP A 316 18.27 0.89 32.86
C ASP A 316 18.97 0.16 31.72
N THR A 317 20.23 -0.22 31.95
CA THR A 317 21.01 -1.03 31.00
C THR A 317 21.05 -2.48 31.46
N TRP A 318 20.81 -3.44 30.56
CA TRP A 318 21.03 -4.86 30.87
C TRP A 318 22.49 -5.15 31.25
N LYS A 319 23.42 -4.52 30.52
CA LYS A 319 24.86 -4.51 30.76
C LYS A 319 25.42 -3.13 30.42
N HIS A 320 26.49 -2.72 31.11
CA HIS A 320 27.11 -1.41 30.93
C HIS A 320 27.91 -1.27 29.62
N GLU A 321 28.18 -2.39 28.94
CA GLU A 321 28.98 -2.47 27.72
C GLU A 321 28.32 -3.39 26.70
N LEU A 322 28.71 -3.23 25.43
CA LEU A 322 28.30 -4.13 24.36
C LEU A 322 28.94 -5.51 24.53
N LEU A 323 28.12 -6.55 24.59
CA LEU A 323 28.60 -7.92 24.70
C LEU A 323 28.55 -8.63 23.34
N LYS A 324 29.51 -9.53 23.10
CA LYS A 324 29.50 -10.42 21.92
C LYS A 324 28.24 -11.29 21.95
N ALA A 325 27.62 -11.52 20.79
CA ALA A 325 26.42 -12.33 20.60
C ALA A 325 26.69 -13.85 20.74
N THR A 326 27.37 -14.24 21.83
CA THR A 326 27.56 -15.65 22.18
C THR A 326 26.23 -16.27 22.60
N LYS A 327 26.09 -17.60 22.44
CA LYS A 327 24.90 -18.34 22.87
C LYS A 327 24.50 -18.03 24.33
N LEU A 328 25.47 -17.95 25.24
CA LEU A 328 25.24 -17.63 26.65
C LEU A 328 24.69 -16.20 26.83
N ASN A 329 25.32 -15.22 26.18
CA ASN A 329 24.88 -13.82 26.27
C ASN A 329 23.48 -13.63 25.66
N LEU A 330 23.19 -14.30 24.55
CA LEU A 330 21.88 -14.26 23.91
C LEU A 330 20.79 -14.87 24.81
N GLU A 331 21.03 -15.99 25.48
CA GLU A 331 20.05 -16.58 26.40
C GLU A 331 19.81 -15.71 27.65
N ASN A 332 20.87 -15.10 28.17
CA ASN A 332 20.76 -14.14 29.28
C ASN A 332 19.98 -12.88 28.86
N ALA A 333 20.24 -12.37 27.66
CA ALA A 333 19.52 -11.22 27.09
C ALA A 333 18.04 -11.54 26.86
N LYS A 334 17.72 -12.72 26.31
CA LYS A 334 16.33 -13.17 26.13
C LYS A 334 15.60 -13.28 27.45
N SER A 335 16.28 -13.73 28.52
CA SER A 335 15.71 -13.76 29.87
C SER A 335 15.41 -12.35 30.37
N PHE A 336 16.34 -11.41 30.21
CA PHE A 336 16.12 -9.99 30.52
C PHE A 336 14.91 -9.42 29.75
N VAL A 337 14.82 -9.67 28.44
CA VAL A 337 13.70 -9.18 27.59
C VAL A 337 12.34 -9.70 28.07
N LYS A 338 12.27 -10.97 28.49
CA LYS A 338 11.02 -11.57 29.02
C LYS A 338 10.56 -10.90 30.31
N GLU A 339 11.48 -10.35 31.10
CA GLU A 339 11.19 -9.72 32.38
C GLU A 339 10.95 -8.21 32.31
N ILE A 340 11.12 -7.58 31.14
CA ILE A 340 10.80 -6.15 30.97
C ILE A 340 9.35 -5.93 31.36
N ARG A 341 9.06 -5.07 32.34
CA ARG A 341 7.70 -4.69 32.76
C ARG A 341 7.48 -3.21 32.53
N GLU A 342 6.25 -2.86 32.16
CA GLU A 342 5.86 -1.47 32.00
C GLU A 342 5.83 -0.72 33.33
N ARG A 343 6.34 0.51 33.37
CA ARG A 343 6.23 1.43 34.49
C ARG A 343 6.61 2.85 34.08
N GLY A 344 6.15 3.85 34.84
CA GLY A 344 6.65 5.23 34.76
C GLY A 344 6.25 6.01 33.49
N TYR A 345 6.93 7.15 33.32
CA TYR A 345 6.80 8.10 32.19
C TYR A 345 7.84 7.80 31.09
N THR A 346 8.12 8.76 30.21
CA THR A 346 8.96 8.55 29.01
C THR A 346 10.03 9.65 28.89
N ASP A 347 11.31 9.31 29.07
CA ASP A 347 12.49 10.15 28.83
C ASP A 347 13.35 9.55 27.69
N ILE A 348 12.99 9.94 26.47
CA ILE A 348 13.67 9.48 25.25
C ILE A 348 15.09 10.04 25.18
N ASN A 349 15.31 11.28 25.64
CA ASN A 349 16.59 11.95 25.52
C ASN A 349 17.67 11.22 26.33
N ALA A 350 17.41 10.96 27.62
CA ALA A 350 18.35 10.23 28.47
C ALA A 350 18.66 8.84 27.91
N ALA A 351 17.66 8.15 27.36
CA ALA A 351 17.80 6.82 26.80
C ALA A 351 18.66 6.80 25.52
N VAL A 352 18.45 7.77 24.61
CA VAL A 352 19.26 7.92 23.39
C VAL A 352 20.70 8.30 23.73
N LEU A 353 20.91 9.23 24.67
CA LEU A 353 22.26 9.59 25.13
C LEU A 353 23.00 8.40 25.74
N ALA A 354 22.33 7.59 26.56
CA ALA A 354 22.91 6.37 27.11
C ALA A 354 23.28 5.34 26.02
N GLY A 355 22.46 5.23 24.97
CA GLY A 355 22.75 4.36 23.83
C GLY A 355 23.94 4.82 22.99
N VAL A 356 24.05 6.13 22.75
CA VAL A 356 25.20 6.75 22.08
C VAL A 356 26.47 6.54 22.91
N ASP A 357 26.42 6.80 24.21
CA ASP A 357 27.55 6.58 25.12
C ASP A 357 28.00 5.11 25.12
N MET A 358 27.06 4.16 25.20
CA MET A 358 27.35 2.73 25.15
C MET A 358 28.07 2.30 23.86
N ILE A 359 27.69 2.86 22.70
CA ILE A 359 28.36 2.61 21.42
C ILE A 359 29.76 3.23 21.40
N ASN A 360 29.91 4.44 21.93
CA ASN A 360 31.15 5.22 21.85
C ASN A 360 32.25 4.76 22.81
N ARG A 361 31.92 4.05 23.90
CA ARG A 361 32.92 3.56 24.88
C ARG A 361 33.95 2.61 24.29
N HIS A 362 33.59 1.85 23.24
CA HIS A 362 34.47 0.88 22.60
C HIS A 362 34.32 0.91 21.08
N PRO A 363 34.91 1.93 20.41
CA PRO A 363 34.90 1.99 18.96
C PRO A 363 35.65 0.77 18.41
N ARG A 364 35.01 0.07 17.48
CA ARG A 364 35.58 -1.12 16.83
C ARG A 364 35.73 -0.82 15.36
N GLU A 365 36.95 -0.89 14.85
CA GLU A 365 37.20 -0.75 13.43
C GLU A 365 36.56 -1.91 12.66
N GLY A 366 36.08 -1.63 11.44
CA GLY A 366 35.46 -2.64 10.59
C GLY A 366 34.08 -3.11 11.03
N THR A 367 33.43 -2.45 12.00
CA THR A 367 32.04 -2.73 12.37
C THR A 367 31.10 -1.57 12.01
N ALA A 368 29.82 -1.88 11.82
CA ALA A 368 28.77 -0.88 11.67
C ALA A 368 28.06 -0.66 13.03
N SER A 369 28.00 0.59 13.50
CA SER A 369 27.25 0.93 14.72
C SER A 369 25.81 1.33 14.37
N ILE A 370 24.84 0.73 15.06
CA ILE A 370 23.40 0.93 14.82
C ILE A 370 22.69 1.15 16.15
N LEU A 371 21.89 2.21 16.23
CA LEU A 371 21.01 2.48 17.36
C LEU A 371 19.56 2.27 16.91
N ILE A 372 18.79 1.46 17.65
CA ILE A 372 17.38 1.19 17.34
C ILE A 372 16.54 1.57 18.55
N LEU A 373 15.75 2.64 18.41
CA LEU A 373 14.78 3.08 19.41
C LEU A 373 13.39 2.53 19.08
N LEU A 374 12.73 1.90 20.06
CA LEU A 374 11.34 1.47 19.99
C LEU A 374 10.53 2.20 21.07
N THR A 375 9.57 3.04 20.66
CA THR A 375 8.69 3.82 21.55
C THR A 375 7.29 3.96 20.93
N ASP A 376 6.27 4.16 21.74
CA ASP A 376 4.88 4.31 21.31
C ASP A 376 4.28 5.71 21.56
N GLY A 377 5.08 6.68 22.00
CA GLY A 377 4.61 8.03 22.32
C GLY A 377 5.69 9.11 22.26
N ASP A 378 5.22 10.35 22.30
CA ASP A 378 6.05 11.56 22.40
C ASP A 378 6.68 11.65 23.80
N PRO A 379 7.85 12.30 23.97
CA PRO A 379 8.50 12.42 25.27
C PRO A 379 7.58 13.14 26.28
N THR A 380 7.39 12.54 27.45
CA THR A 380 6.50 13.07 28.51
C THR A 380 7.25 13.51 29.77
N SER A 381 8.57 13.28 29.81
CA SER A 381 9.49 13.71 30.85
C SER A 381 10.89 13.91 30.26
N GLY A 382 11.71 14.78 30.87
CA GLY A 382 13.01 15.17 30.33
C GLY A 382 12.97 16.51 29.61
N THR A 383 14.10 16.95 29.07
CA THR A 383 14.29 18.30 28.53
C THR A 383 13.66 18.48 27.15
N ASP A 384 12.54 19.21 27.09
CA ASP A 384 12.26 20.15 26.00
C ASP A 384 13.13 21.40 26.24
N SER A 385 14.36 21.40 25.73
CA SER A 385 15.20 22.59 25.78
C SER A 385 16.13 22.70 24.57
N HIS A 386 15.55 23.08 23.43
CA HIS A 386 15.85 24.29 22.65
C HIS A 386 15.55 24.13 21.16
#